data_AF-A0A191UF64-F1
#
_entry.id   AF-A0A191UF64-F1
#
_cell.length_a   1.000
_cell.length_b   1.000
_cell.length_c   1.000
_cell.angle_alpha   90.00
_cell.angle_beta   90.00
_cell.angle_gamma   90.00
#
_symmetry.space_group_name_H-M   'P 1'
#
loop_
_entity.id
_entity.type
_entity.pdbx_description
1 polymer ?
#
loop_
_entity_poly.entity_id
_entity_poly.type
_entity_poly.pdbx_seq_one_letter_code
_entity_poly.pdbx_strand_id
1 'polypeptide(L)'
;MTGEAIKALSSAANPIEWYCPQLLASPKESMDMVTAHIDQSNSDCLAVIGSSLGGFYTNYLAEKYACKAVVLNPAVRAARELAPHVGMMTAYDSDEPFDFRPEYIDELRALQVEIITNPARYFLIAAKGDELLDWHEMVDFYPGAKQLVLEGSDHGIADYADHLPQVLDFISSK
;
A
#
# COMPACT_ATOMS: atom_id res chain seq x y z
N MET A 1 -4.16 -9.61 -11.92
CA MET A 1 -5.19 -8.61 -12.28
C MET A 1 -4.69 -7.17 -12.33
N THR A 2 -4.24 -6.52 -11.23
CA THR A 2 -3.86 -5.09 -11.27
C THR A 2 -2.78 -4.82 -12.31
N GLY A 3 -1.69 -5.58 -12.28
CA GLY A 3 -0.60 -5.41 -13.25
C GLY A 3 -1.02 -5.66 -14.71
N GLU A 4 -1.98 -6.55 -14.96
CA GLU A 4 -2.52 -6.77 -16.31
C GLU A 4 -3.37 -5.58 -16.76
N ALA A 5 -4.20 -5.04 -15.87
CA ALA A 5 -5.01 -3.86 -16.16
C ALA A 5 -4.14 -2.62 -16.40
N ILE A 6 -3.07 -2.43 -15.63
CA ILE A 6 -2.10 -1.34 -15.85
C ILE A 6 -1.38 -1.50 -17.20
N LYS A 7 -0.94 -2.72 -17.53
CA LYS A 7 -0.36 -3.00 -18.84
C LYS A 7 -1.34 -2.72 -19.98
N ALA A 8 -2.63 -2.98 -19.79
CA ALA A 8 -3.67 -2.68 -20.77
C ALA A 8 -3.96 -1.17 -20.92
N LEU A 9 -3.73 -0.36 -19.89
CA LEU A 9 -3.83 1.11 -19.95
C LEU A 9 -2.60 1.76 -20.61
N SER A 10 -1.45 1.09 -20.54
CA SER A 10 -0.19 1.57 -21.12
C SER A 10 -0.30 1.67 -22.64
N SER A 11 0.16 2.78 -23.21
CA SER A 11 0.18 3.01 -24.66
C SER A 11 1.48 3.67 -25.11
N ALA A 12 1.76 3.69 -26.41
CA ALA A 12 2.96 4.37 -26.93
C ALA A 12 2.98 5.89 -26.61
N ALA A 13 1.81 6.52 -26.48
CA ALA A 13 1.69 7.95 -26.15
C ALA A 13 1.74 8.23 -24.64
N ASN A 14 1.42 7.23 -23.81
CA ASN A 14 1.46 7.31 -22.36
C ASN A 14 1.97 5.97 -21.81
N PRO A 15 3.29 5.71 -21.87
CA PRO A 15 3.86 4.47 -21.40
C PRO A 15 3.80 4.43 -19.87
N ILE A 16 3.23 3.35 -19.33
CA ILE A 16 3.19 3.08 -17.90
C ILE A 16 4.10 1.88 -17.60
N GLU A 17 5.05 2.10 -16.70
CA GLU A 17 5.83 1.03 -16.09
C GLU A 17 5.06 0.43 -14.90
N TRP A 18 4.94 -0.89 -14.88
CA TRP A 18 4.38 -1.61 -13.74
C TRP A 18 5.52 -2.24 -12.93
N TYR A 19 5.79 -1.67 -11.76
CA TYR A 19 6.79 -2.16 -10.82
C TYR A 19 6.12 -2.75 -9.57
N CYS A 20 6.23 -4.06 -9.40
CA CYS A 20 5.64 -4.82 -8.29
C CYS A 20 6.64 -5.88 -7.83
N PRO A 21 7.73 -5.48 -7.16
CA PRO A 21 8.76 -6.42 -6.70
C PRO A 21 8.26 -7.25 -5.52
N GLN A 22 8.86 -8.43 -5.32
CA GLN A 22 8.79 -9.09 -4.03
C GLN A 22 9.54 -8.23 -3.01
N LEU A 23 8.84 -7.79 -1.95
CA LEU A 23 9.48 -7.07 -0.86
C LEU A 23 10.28 -8.02 0.03
N LEU A 24 11.28 -7.44 0.68
CA LEU A 24 12.14 -8.15 1.62
C LEU A 24 11.50 -8.18 3.00
N ALA A 25 11.99 -9.11 3.80
CA ALA A 25 11.76 -9.21 5.24
C ALA A 25 11.87 -7.87 5.99
N SER A 26 12.95 -7.13 5.73
CA SER A 26 13.24 -5.84 6.35
C SER A 26 12.38 -4.75 5.70
N PRO A 27 11.56 -4.04 6.49
CA PRO A 27 10.90 -2.82 6.04
C PRO A 27 11.86 -1.79 5.44
N LYS A 28 13.02 -1.59 6.08
CA LYS A 28 14.01 -0.63 5.61
C LYS A 28 14.60 -1.05 4.26
N GLU A 29 15.08 -2.28 4.13
CA GLU A 29 15.68 -2.74 2.87
C GLU A 29 14.66 -2.75 1.73
N SER A 30 13.40 -3.10 2.02
CA SER A 30 12.30 -3.01 1.06
C SER A 30 12.09 -1.58 0.57
N MET A 31 12.06 -0.60 1.47
CA MET A 31 11.88 0.79 1.08
C MET A 31 13.12 1.37 0.39
N ASP A 32 14.33 0.99 0.80
CA ASP A 32 15.56 1.38 0.09
C ASP A 32 15.54 0.88 -1.36
N MET A 33 15.15 -0.39 -1.58
CA MET A 33 15.02 -0.98 -2.91
C MET A 33 13.99 -0.23 -3.77
N VAL A 34 12.79 -0.01 -3.25
CA VAL A 34 11.70 0.66 -3.98
C VAL A 34 12.05 2.11 -4.29
N THR A 35 12.60 2.83 -3.31
CA THR A 35 12.99 4.25 -3.50
C THR A 35 14.15 4.39 -4.49
N ALA A 36 15.13 3.47 -4.48
CA ALA A 36 16.20 3.46 -5.46
C ALA A 36 15.69 3.26 -6.91
N HIS A 37 14.67 2.41 -7.11
CA HIS A 37 14.05 2.23 -8.41
C HIS A 37 13.29 3.49 -8.85
N ILE A 38 12.50 4.09 -7.96
CA ILE A 38 11.77 5.35 -8.25
C ILE A 38 12.76 6.47 -8.61
N ASP A 39 13.81 6.66 -7.83
CA ASP A 39 14.79 7.74 -8.00
C ASP A 39 15.62 7.60 -9.30
N GLN A 40 15.69 6.39 -9.87
CA GLN A 40 16.36 6.10 -11.14
C GLN A 40 15.41 6.14 -12.35
N SER A 41 14.10 6.23 -12.11
CA SER A 41 13.11 6.29 -13.17
C SER A 41 13.10 7.66 -13.85
N ASN A 42 12.75 7.66 -15.14
CA ASN A 42 12.50 8.88 -15.92
C ASN A 42 11.00 9.19 -16.05
N SER A 43 10.15 8.57 -15.21
CA SER A 43 8.70 8.80 -15.24
C SER A 43 8.34 10.20 -14.74
N ASP A 44 7.50 10.91 -15.50
CA ASP A 44 7.00 12.24 -15.13
C ASP A 44 5.93 12.21 -14.02
N CYS A 45 5.36 11.03 -13.76
CA CYS A 45 4.29 10.81 -12.80
C CYS A 45 4.49 9.48 -12.08
N LEU A 46 4.07 9.43 -10.82
CA LEU A 46 4.11 8.23 -9.98
C LEU A 46 2.73 8.00 -9.36
N ALA A 47 2.32 6.74 -9.28
CA ALA A 47 1.20 6.29 -8.47
C ALA A 47 1.63 5.03 -7.72
N VAL A 48 1.26 4.93 -6.45
CA VAL A 48 1.57 3.79 -5.58
C VAL A 48 0.26 3.15 -5.14
N ILE A 49 0.20 1.81 -5.21
CA ILE A 49 -0.95 1.03 -4.79
C ILE A 49 -0.43 -0.01 -3.79
N GLY A 50 -1.03 -0.08 -2.61
CA GLY A 50 -0.61 -1.04 -1.60
C GLY A 50 -1.77 -1.49 -0.72
N SER A 51 -1.73 -2.78 -0.36
CA SER A 51 -2.70 -3.39 0.56
C SER A 51 -2.05 -3.76 1.89
N SER A 52 -2.81 -3.74 3.00
CA SER A 52 -2.31 -4.15 4.32
C SER A 52 -0.99 -3.43 4.68
N LEU A 53 0.09 -4.15 4.96
CA LEU A 53 1.43 -3.58 5.18
C LEU A 53 1.95 -2.79 3.96
N GLY A 54 1.60 -3.18 2.73
CA GLY A 54 1.88 -2.38 1.53
C GLY A 54 1.18 -1.02 1.55
N GLY A 55 0.00 -0.92 2.18
CA GLY A 55 -0.71 0.35 2.40
C GLY A 55 0.03 1.28 3.35
N PHE A 56 0.69 0.74 4.37
CA PHE A 56 1.60 1.49 5.24
C PHE A 56 2.77 2.10 4.46
N TYR A 57 3.46 1.29 3.65
CA TYR A 57 4.53 1.76 2.78
C TYR A 57 4.05 2.77 1.73
N THR A 58 2.82 2.60 1.24
CA THR A 58 2.19 3.54 0.32
C THR A 58 2.08 4.94 0.92
N ASN A 59 1.73 5.06 2.20
CA ASN A 59 1.72 6.36 2.89
C ASN A 59 3.12 7.00 2.89
N TYR A 60 4.14 6.23 3.28
CA TYR A 60 5.52 6.72 3.30
C TYR A 60 5.98 7.23 1.92
N LEU A 61 5.74 6.44 0.87
CA LEU A 61 6.12 6.80 -0.50
C LEU A 61 5.32 8.00 -1.03
N ALA A 62 4.03 8.07 -0.73
CA ALA A 62 3.18 9.17 -1.16
C ALA A 62 3.56 10.51 -0.51
N GLU A 63 3.93 10.49 0.77
CA GLU A 63 4.45 11.68 1.44
C GLU A 63 5.84 12.05 0.92
N LYS A 64 6.73 11.08 0.68
CA LYS A 64 8.10 11.32 0.18
C LYS A 64 8.12 11.91 -1.23
N TYR A 65 7.28 11.39 -2.13
CA TYR A 65 7.29 11.75 -3.56
C TYR A 65 6.12 12.64 -3.99
N ALA A 66 5.24 13.01 -3.06
CA ALA A 66 4.04 13.78 -3.33
C ALA A 66 3.16 13.19 -4.46
N CYS A 67 3.06 11.86 -4.52
CA CYS A 67 2.41 11.13 -5.60
C CYS A 67 1.02 10.61 -5.22
N LYS A 68 0.26 10.12 -6.20
CA LYS A 68 -1.06 9.50 -5.94
C LYS A 68 -0.89 8.15 -5.23
N ALA A 69 -1.80 7.88 -4.30
CA ALA A 69 -1.80 6.70 -3.46
C ALA A 69 -3.17 6.04 -3.41
N VAL A 70 -3.21 4.74 -3.70
CA VAL A 70 -4.37 3.89 -3.42
C VAL A 70 -4.00 2.94 -2.31
N VAL A 71 -4.78 2.95 -1.23
CA VAL A 71 -4.52 2.17 -0.02
C VAL A 71 -5.71 1.25 0.25
N LEU A 72 -5.44 -0.05 0.31
CA LEU A 72 -6.43 -1.12 0.38
C LEU A 72 -6.31 -1.82 1.74
N ASN A 73 -7.32 -1.72 2.61
CA ASN A 73 -7.23 -2.21 4.01
C ASN A 73 -5.86 -1.92 4.67
N PRO A 74 -5.39 -0.67 4.71
CA PRO A 74 -4.02 -0.36 5.10
C PRO A 74 -3.76 -0.59 6.60
N ALA A 75 -2.57 -1.12 6.89
CA ALA A 75 -1.97 -1.19 8.22
C ALA A 75 -1.49 0.20 8.67
N VAL A 76 -2.38 1.11 9.04
CA VAL A 76 -2.06 2.53 9.27
C VAL A 76 -1.06 2.75 10.41
N ARG A 77 -0.97 1.82 11.37
CA ARG A 77 0.02 1.81 12.44
C ARG A 77 0.74 0.45 12.50
N ALA A 78 1.39 0.08 11.40
CA ALA A 78 2.04 -1.21 11.21
C ALA A 78 2.95 -1.65 12.36
N ALA A 79 3.74 -0.75 12.96
CA ALA A 79 4.62 -1.12 14.08
C ALA A 79 3.84 -1.62 15.32
N ARG A 80 2.65 -1.06 15.58
CA ARG A 80 1.77 -1.49 16.68
C ARG A 80 1.07 -2.80 16.33
N GLU A 81 0.57 -2.89 15.10
CA GLU A 81 -0.17 -4.05 14.61
C GLU A 81 0.71 -5.30 14.49
N LEU A 82 1.98 -5.14 14.09
CA LEU A 82 2.92 -6.25 13.88
C LEU A 82 3.79 -6.58 15.10
N ALA A 83 3.86 -5.71 16.12
CA ALA A 83 4.64 -6.00 17.33
C ALA A 83 4.25 -7.32 18.04
N PRO A 84 2.96 -7.71 18.14
CA PRO A 84 2.56 -9.00 18.70
C PRO A 84 3.02 -10.22 17.88
N HIS A 85 3.43 -10.02 16.62
CA HIS A 85 3.81 -11.07 15.69
C HIS A 85 5.33 -11.26 15.57
N VAL A 86 6.13 -10.52 16.36
CA VAL A 86 7.59 -10.69 16.40
C VAL A 86 7.96 -12.13 16.79
N GLY A 87 8.87 -12.70 16.01
CA GLY A 87 9.33 -14.08 16.11
C GLY A 87 9.12 -14.86 14.82
N MET A 88 9.13 -16.19 14.93
CA MET A 88 8.97 -17.06 13.77
C MET A 88 7.56 -16.98 13.20
N MET A 89 7.48 -16.48 11.97
CA MET A 89 6.29 -16.44 11.15
C MET A 89 6.45 -17.37 9.95
N THR A 90 5.35 -17.61 9.25
CA THR A 90 5.37 -18.28 7.95
C THR A 90 5.11 -17.21 6.89
N ALA A 91 5.97 -17.15 5.87
CA ALA A 91 5.77 -16.23 4.76
C ALA A 91 4.50 -16.61 4.00
N TYR A 92 3.63 -15.62 3.74
CA TYR A 92 2.32 -15.83 3.13
C TYR A 92 2.39 -16.46 1.73
N ASP A 93 3.43 -16.12 0.96
CA ASP A 93 3.55 -16.51 -0.44
C ASP A 93 4.33 -17.82 -0.68
N SER A 94 5.18 -18.23 0.27
CA SER A 94 6.10 -19.36 0.09
C SER A 94 5.98 -20.46 1.14
N ASP A 95 5.15 -20.27 2.16
CA ASP A 95 5.07 -21.14 3.34
C ASP A 95 6.43 -21.37 4.06
N GLU A 96 7.44 -20.55 3.74
CA GLU A 96 8.76 -20.66 4.36
C GLU A 96 8.77 -20.00 5.74
N PRO A 97 9.44 -20.63 6.74
CA PRO A 97 9.63 -19.99 8.02
C PRO A 97 10.49 -18.76 7.86
N PHE A 98 10.01 -17.65 8.38
CA PHE A 98 10.66 -16.36 8.34
C PHE A 98 10.68 -15.76 9.75
N ASP A 99 11.85 -15.35 10.21
CA ASP A 99 12.01 -14.69 11.50
C ASP A 99 11.70 -13.19 11.38
N PHE A 100 10.51 -12.79 11.86
CA PHE A 100 10.13 -11.39 11.93
C PHE A 100 10.78 -10.76 13.15
N ARG A 101 11.96 -10.18 12.92
CA ARG A 101 12.86 -9.71 13.97
C ARG A 101 12.33 -8.47 14.68
N PRO A 102 12.65 -8.28 15.98
CA PRO A 102 12.28 -7.08 16.73
C PRO A 102 12.75 -5.77 16.06
N GLU A 103 13.91 -5.78 15.40
CA GLU A 103 14.45 -4.58 14.73
C GLU A 103 13.54 -4.08 13.61
N TYR A 104 12.76 -4.96 12.97
CA TYR A 104 11.80 -4.56 11.93
C TYR A 104 10.67 -3.69 12.49
N ILE A 105 10.33 -3.81 13.77
CA ILE A 105 9.39 -2.90 14.40
C ILE A 105 9.97 -1.48 14.47
N ASP A 106 11.26 -1.34 14.77
CA ASP A 106 11.92 -0.04 14.78
C ASP A 106 12.05 0.56 13.37
N GLU A 107 12.30 -0.29 12.37
CA GLU A 107 12.27 0.13 10.97
C GLU A 107 10.88 0.62 10.53
N LEU A 108 9.81 -0.07 10.93
CA LEU A 108 8.44 0.40 10.70
C LEU A 108 8.18 1.74 11.39
N ARG A 109 8.61 1.91 12.64
CA ARG A 109 8.49 3.20 13.34
C ARG A 109 9.18 4.33 12.60
N ALA A 110 10.34 4.08 12.01
CA ALA A 110 11.08 5.08 11.23
C ALA A 110 10.37 5.48 9.93
N LEU A 111 9.50 4.62 9.38
CA LEU A 111 8.73 4.87 8.16
C LEU A 111 7.34 5.44 8.43
N GLN A 112 6.93 5.56 9.70
CA GLN A 112 5.58 5.97 10.07
C GLN A 112 5.27 7.39 9.57
N VAL A 113 4.19 7.51 8.80
CA VAL A 113 3.52 8.79 8.55
C VAL A 113 2.53 9.04 9.67
N GLU A 114 2.74 10.10 10.45
CA GLU A 114 1.83 10.43 11.56
C GLU A 114 0.49 10.95 11.06
N ILE A 115 0.54 11.86 10.08
CA ILE A 115 -0.60 12.56 9.48
C ILE A 115 -0.31 12.77 7.99
N ILE A 116 -1.28 12.48 7.12
CA ILE A 116 -1.17 12.78 5.69
C ILE A 116 -1.17 14.30 5.44
N THR A 117 -0.32 14.78 4.53
CA THR A 117 -0.20 16.24 4.29
C THR A 117 -1.14 16.76 3.20
N ASN A 118 -1.60 15.90 2.29
CA ASN A 118 -2.54 16.27 1.24
C ASN A 118 -3.54 15.13 0.95
N PRO A 119 -4.79 15.24 1.45
CA PRO A 119 -5.79 14.18 1.28
C PRO A 119 -6.18 13.89 -0.17
N ALA A 120 -6.05 14.87 -1.08
CA ALA A 120 -6.39 14.69 -2.50
C ALA A 120 -5.49 13.68 -3.22
N ARG A 121 -4.33 13.34 -2.64
CA ARG A 121 -3.45 12.28 -3.16
C ARG A 121 -3.95 10.87 -2.88
N TYR A 122 -4.86 10.71 -1.92
CA TYR A 122 -5.21 9.40 -1.37
C TYR A 122 -6.60 8.94 -1.82
N PHE A 123 -6.67 7.64 -2.12
CA PHE A 123 -7.91 6.89 -2.24
C PHE A 123 -7.85 5.66 -1.33
N LEU A 124 -8.64 5.69 -0.26
CA LEU A 124 -8.83 4.56 0.64
C LEU A 124 -9.94 3.63 0.14
N ILE A 125 -9.66 2.33 0.14
CA ILE A 125 -10.69 1.28 0.12
C ILE A 125 -10.54 0.48 1.41
N ALA A 126 -11.58 0.47 2.24
CA ALA A 126 -11.60 -0.24 3.53
C ALA A 126 -12.81 -1.15 3.62
N ALA A 127 -12.62 -2.39 4.06
CA ALA A 127 -13.69 -3.37 4.24
C ALA A 127 -14.15 -3.40 5.70
N LYS A 128 -15.46 -3.25 5.95
CA LYS A 128 -16.01 -3.43 7.31
C LYS A 128 -15.89 -4.86 7.82
N GLY A 129 -15.74 -5.82 6.90
CA GLY A 129 -15.52 -7.23 7.23
C GLY A 129 -14.06 -7.60 7.44
N ASP A 130 -13.12 -6.64 7.39
CA ASP A 130 -11.72 -6.91 7.73
C ASP A 130 -11.61 -7.43 9.16
N GLU A 131 -11.12 -8.67 9.27
CA GLU A 131 -11.00 -9.42 10.51
C GLU A 131 -9.66 -9.19 11.22
N LEU A 132 -8.70 -8.51 10.57
CA LEU A 132 -7.35 -8.28 11.09
C LEU A 132 -7.13 -6.83 11.53
N LEU A 133 -7.69 -5.87 10.81
CA LEU A 133 -7.46 -4.44 11.02
C LEU A 133 -8.78 -3.68 11.22
N ASP A 134 -8.78 -2.68 12.10
CA ASP A 134 -9.98 -1.87 12.37
C ASP A 134 -10.19 -0.83 11.26
N TRP A 135 -11.25 -1.02 10.48
CA TRP A 135 -11.62 -0.11 9.40
C TRP A 135 -11.93 1.31 9.88
N HIS A 136 -12.37 1.51 11.14
CA HIS A 136 -12.58 2.85 11.67
C HIS A 136 -11.26 3.62 11.77
N GLU A 137 -10.20 2.95 12.23
CA GLU A 137 -8.88 3.57 12.31
C GLU A 137 -8.33 3.90 10.92
N MET A 138 -8.61 3.05 9.92
CA MET A 138 -8.29 3.37 8.54
C MET A 138 -9.02 4.65 8.10
N VAL A 139 -10.34 4.71 8.26
CA VAL A 139 -11.16 5.88 7.87
C VAL A 139 -10.69 7.16 8.56
N ASP A 140 -10.42 7.09 9.86
CA ASP A 140 -9.97 8.21 10.68
C ASP A 140 -8.56 8.70 10.31
N PHE A 141 -7.70 7.81 9.80
CA PHE A 141 -6.34 8.16 9.37
C PHE A 141 -6.31 8.99 8.08
N TYR A 142 -7.34 8.92 7.23
CA TYR A 142 -7.39 9.62 5.94
C TYR A 142 -8.45 10.74 5.87
N PRO A 143 -8.45 11.73 6.78
CA PRO A 143 -9.49 12.76 6.79
C PRO A 143 -9.48 13.58 5.51
N GLY A 144 -10.63 13.69 4.86
CA GLY A 144 -10.82 14.46 3.63
C GLY A 144 -10.29 13.80 2.34
N ALA A 145 -9.75 12.58 2.43
CA ALA A 145 -9.36 11.82 1.24
C ALA A 145 -10.58 11.24 0.53
N LYS A 146 -10.41 10.73 -0.69
CA LYS A 146 -11.42 9.88 -1.30
C LYS A 146 -11.46 8.56 -0.52
N GLN A 147 -12.64 8.11 -0.11
CA GLN A 147 -12.80 6.86 0.62
C GLN A 147 -13.95 6.04 0.05
N LEU A 148 -13.76 4.73 -0.02
CA LEU A 148 -14.78 3.73 -0.32
C LEU A 148 -14.77 2.72 0.82
N VAL A 149 -15.80 2.77 1.66
CA VAL A 149 -15.98 1.81 2.76
C VAL A 149 -16.95 0.73 2.30
N LEU A 150 -16.48 -0.51 2.19
CA LEU A 150 -17.25 -1.66 1.75
C LEU A 150 -18.06 -2.21 2.93
N GLU A 151 -19.35 -2.49 2.71
CA GLU A 151 -20.23 -3.02 3.78
C GLU A 151 -19.86 -4.44 4.22
N GLY A 152 -19.14 -5.20 3.39
CA GLY A 152 -18.67 -6.56 3.69
C GLY A 152 -17.22 -6.75 3.25
N SER A 153 -16.95 -7.87 2.56
CA SER A 153 -15.61 -8.35 2.18
C SER A 153 -14.78 -8.82 3.37
N ASP A 154 -13.48 -9.04 3.17
CA ASP A 154 -12.51 -9.53 4.16
C ASP A 154 -11.23 -8.69 4.10
N HIS A 155 -10.22 -9.05 4.91
CA HIS A 155 -8.92 -8.38 4.89
C HIS A 155 -8.27 -8.34 3.50
N GLY A 156 -8.47 -9.39 2.69
CA GLY A 156 -7.93 -9.49 1.34
C GLY A 156 -8.69 -8.70 0.28
N ILE A 157 -9.85 -8.14 0.62
CA ILE A 157 -10.82 -7.56 -0.31
C ILE A 157 -11.12 -8.57 -1.43
N ALA A 158 -11.72 -9.72 -1.10
CA ALA A 158 -12.01 -10.79 -2.06
C ALA A 158 -12.73 -10.34 -3.35
N ASP A 159 -13.51 -9.25 -3.28
CA ASP A 159 -14.22 -8.60 -4.38
C ASP A 159 -13.44 -7.44 -5.04
N TYR A 160 -12.11 -7.35 -4.84
CA TYR A 160 -11.27 -6.26 -5.38
C TYR A 160 -11.39 -6.07 -6.90
N ALA A 161 -11.70 -7.14 -7.65
CA ALA A 161 -11.96 -7.08 -9.09
C ALA A 161 -13.05 -6.05 -9.47
N ASP A 162 -14.08 -5.94 -8.64
CA ASP A 162 -15.24 -5.05 -8.85
C ASP A 162 -14.87 -3.59 -8.59
N HIS A 163 -13.84 -3.35 -7.77
CA HIS A 163 -13.37 -2.02 -7.38
C HIS A 163 -12.20 -1.52 -8.23
N LEU A 164 -11.51 -2.42 -8.94
CA LEU A 164 -10.36 -2.10 -9.79
C LEU A 164 -10.63 -0.97 -10.80
N PRO A 165 -11.79 -0.86 -11.49
CA PRO A 165 -12.05 0.28 -12.37
C PRO A 165 -11.93 1.63 -11.68
N GLN A 166 -12.42 1.76 -10.44
CA GLN A 166 -12.33 3.01 -9.67
C GLN A 166 -10.88 3.33 -9.25
N VAL A 167 -10.07 2.30 -8.99
CA VAL A 167 -8.63 2.42 -8.73
C VAL A 167 -7.92 2.98 -9.96
N LEU A 168 -8.19 2.39 -11.13
CA LEU A 168 -7.60 2.81 -12.41
C LEU A 168 -8.00 4.25 -12.78
N ASP A 169 -9.26 4.61 -12.61
CA ASP A 169 -9.75 5.97 -12.84
C ASP A 169 -9.05 6.99 -11.92
N PHE A 170 -8.87 6.64 -10.65
CA PHE A 170 -8.21 7.52 -9.68
C PHE A 170 -6.74 7.80 -10.07
N ILE A 171 -5.96 6.77 -10.37
CA ILE A 171 -4.54 6.92 -10.70
C ILE A 171 -4.33 7.54 -12.09
N SER A 172 -5.29 7.39 -13.02
CA SER A 172 -5.19 7.92 -14.39
C SER A 172 -5.74 9.34 -14.56
N SER A 173 -6.52 9.84 -13.59
CA SER A 173 -7.00 11.23 -13.62
C SER A 173 -5.82 12.22 -13.54
N LYS A 174 -5.98 13.41 -14.14
CA LYS A 174 -4.99 14.50 -14.02
C LYS A 174 -5.24 15.34 -12.77
#